data_AF-A0A8N4L028-F1
#
_entry.id   AF-A0A8N4L028-F1
#
_cell.length_a   1.000
_cell.length_b   1.000
_cell.length_c   1.000
_cell.angle_alpha   90.00
_cell.angle_beta   90.00
_cell.angle_gamma   90.00
#
_symmetry.space_group_name_H-M   'P 1'
#
loop_
_entity.id
_entity.type
_entity.pdbx_description
1 polymer ?
#
loop_
_entity_poly.entity_id
_entity_poly.type
_entity_poly.pdbx_seq_one_letter_code
_entity_poly.pdbx_strand_id
1 'polypeptide(L)'
;MWSTIVRVTISACLLPLCCVQANGAANVLTTSTQNSHMFGAILHYQANFFRKHTKSYSISMRTRDDGAVDYFIDLLTSVLMTAKEMKVEINVHADLPTPKNFDLYNILLIDSYEALTDMDPGFHAQRNDFSEFYLMILPPVTNRSHLMSELSEIFDYCWRYYILNVDVLVEVNGTGIELYTYFPFSRERCKSTLPIQLNRGKSVTEMSSSALFPDKVRNFYGCSIMAILWNVPPYVTLPDPEQGQLQYGGMEGELLNLLIAKLNFDVNYTTPPRNEQRGLVMSNGTLTGAIKMLSEKSGDLSLGCFRSTLERSTVLTSSLAFYQTNQVLAVLAKQEPWSTYEILTYPFNIYVWSSLLIFYLLPIFLAFILHRLSLRLLYFIFGILHIREMIFMWTGILLAQIAIPEPSSNFARYIFVMWLLLTSVLRSSYQALLYDFFSTQKLISPPATLDQLIHRGYKLVVTASTADSMSKIKAVESREIELLMMNISDTDVYTVLEDNPEK
;
A
#
# COMPACT_ATOMS: atom_id res chain seq x y z
N MET A 1 -22.89 34.78 -20.27
CA MET A 1 -24.14 34.07 -19.94
C MET A 1 -23.81 32.59 -19.74
N TRP A 2 -23.18 32.26 -18.61
CA TRP A 2 -22.89 30.88 -18.23
C TRP A 2 -23.68 30.64 -16.94
N SER A 3 -24.68 29.75 -16.98
CA SER A 3 -25.53 29.46 -15.83
C SER A 3 -24.75 28.63 -14.82
N THR A 4 -24.67 29.14 -13.60
CA THR A 4 -24.13 28.45 -12.43
C THR A 4 -25.19 27.44 -11.97
N ILE A 5 -24.95 26.15 -12.19
CA ILE A 5 -25.82 25.08 -11.67
C ILE A 5 -25.47 24.87 -10.19
N VAL A 6 -26.26 25.46 -9.30
CA VAL A 6 -26.32 25.03 -7.90
C VAL A 6 -27.06 23.69 -7.90
N ARG A 7 -26.33 22.58 -7.79
CA ARG A 7 -26.94 21.27 -7.53
C ARG A 7 -27.28 21.22 -6.04
N VAL A 8 -28.46 21.72 -5.68
CA VAL A 8 -29.05 21.46 -4.36
C VAL A 8 -29.67 20.06 -4.43
N THR A 9 -28.99 19.06 -3.88
CA THR A 9 -29.61 17.75 -3.62
C THR A 9 -30.43 17.90 -2.33
N ILE A 10 -31.67 18.39 -2.45
CA ILE A 10 -32.63 18.39 -1.34
C ILE A 10 -33.16 16.96 -1.20
N SER A 11 -32.65 16.18 -0.25
CA SER A 11 -33.39 15.03 0.29
C SER A 11 -34.27 15.54 1.43
N ALA A 12 -35.40 16.14 1.09
CA ALA A 12 -36.43 16.52 2.06
C ALA A 12 -37.79 16.00 1.58
N CYS A 13 -38.43 15.19 2.43
CA CYS A 13 -39.82 14.83 2.27
C CYS A 13 -40.66 16.06 2.66
N LEU A 14 -41.30 16.70 1.68
CA LEU A 14 -42.20 17.83 1.90
C LEU A 14 -43.58 17.31 2.31
N LEU A 15 -44.02 17.65 3.53
CA LEU A 15 -45.44 17.79 3.89
C LEU A 15 -45.71 19.27 4.23
N PRO A 16 -46.91 19.78 3.96
CA PRO A 16 -47.08 21.14 3.47
C PRO A 16 -47.17 22.20 4.57
N LEU A 17 -46.51 23.33 4.33
CA LEU A 17 -46.67 24.58 5.06
C LEU A 17 -48.11 25.11 4.92
N CYS A 18 -48.85 25.12 6.04
CA CYS A 18 -50.02 25.97 6.19
C CYS A 18 -49.57 27.38 6.57
N CYS A 19 -49.88 28.36 5.71
CA CYS A 19 -49.82 29.78 6.03
C CYS A 19 -50.75 30.11 7.20
N VAL A 20 -50.20 30.68 8.27
CA VAL A 20 -50.97 31.48 9.23
C VAL A 20 -50.33 32.86 9.29
N GLN A 21 -51.06 33.86 8.79
CA GLN A 21 -50.80 35.27 9.03
C GLN A 21 -51.09 35.60 10.50
N ALA A 22 -50.14 36.23 11.19
CA ALA A 22 -50.43 36.96 12.42
C ALA A 22 -49.65 38.28 12.45
N ASN A 23 -50.41 39.37 12.47
CA ASN A 23 -49.97 40.73 12.79
C ASN A 23 -49.37 40.77 14.20
N GLY A 24 -48.24 41.46 14.38
CA GLY A 24 -47.67 41.73 15.70
C GLY A 24 -46.38 42.53 15.63
N ALA A 25 -46.50 43.84 15.44
CA ALA A 25 -45.37 44.77 15.55
C ALA A 25 -44.99 44.99 17.01
N ALA A 26 -44.00 44.24 17.52
CA ALA A 26 -43.11 44.61 18.62
C ALA A 26 -42.04 43.50 18.78
N ASN A 27 -40.75 43.88 18.79
CA ASN A 27 -39.51 43.07 19.01
C ASN A 27 -38.58 42.81 17.81
N VAL A 28 -38.76 43.45 16.65
CA VAL A 28 -37.93 43.19 15.44
C VAL A 28 -36.50 43.80 15.48
N LEU A 29 -36.13 44.58 16.49
CA LEU A 29 -34.85 45.31 16.49
C LEU A 29 -33.66 44.54 17.09
N THR A 30 -33.86 43.46 17.84
CA THR A 30 -32.76 42.70 18.47
C THR A 30 -32.30 41.49 17.65
N THR A 31 -33.14 40.93 16.79
CA THR A 31 -32.81 39.77 15.94
C THR A 31 -31.99 40.15 14.69
N SER A 32 -32.11 41.38 14.19
CA SER A 32 -31.42 41.82 12.97
C SER A 32 -29.91 42.02 13.16
N THR A 33 -29.47 42.43 14.36
CA THR A 33 -28.05 42.64 14.66
C THR A 33 -27.32 41.34 15.01
N GLN A 34 -27.97 40.40 15.70
CA GLN A 34 -27.40 39.08 16.06
C GLN A 34 -27.05 38.26 14.82
N ASN A 35 -27.98 38.18 13.85
CA ASN A 35 -27.71 37.52 12.56
C ASN A 35 -26.55 38.18 11.80
N SER A 36 -26.32 39.50 11.95
CA SER A 36 -25.28 40.22 11.21
C SER A 36 -23.85 39.82 11.61
N HIS A 37 -23.62 39.54 12.90
CA HIS A 37 -22.28 39.21 13.39
C HIS A 37 -21.88 37.77 13.03
N MET A 38 -22.78 36.80 13.22
CA MET A 38 -22.53 35.40 12.85
C MET A 38 -22.38 35.26 11.33
N PHE A 39 -23.26 35.91 10.58
CA PHE A 39 -23.17 35.98 9.12
C PHE A 39 -21.81 36.51 8.64
N GLY A 40 -21.32 37.60 9.25
CA GLY A 40 -20.01 38.16 8.95
C GLY A 40 -18.86 37.19 9.24
N ALA A 41 -18.95 36.43 10.34
CA ALA A 41 -17.96 35.41 10.69
C ALA A 41 -17.93 34.25 9.66
N ILE A 42 -19.09 33.74 9.24
CA ILE A 42 -19.18 32.67 8.24
C ILE A 42 -18.61 33.15 6.90
N LEU A 43 -18.98 34.35 6.45
CA LEU A 43 -18.43 34.92 5.22
C LEU A 43 -16.91 35.12 5.30
N HIS A 44 -16.38 35.46 6.48
CA HIS A 44 -14.95 35.54 6.69
C HIS A 44 -14.27 34.17 6.51
N TYR A 45 -14.79 33.10 7.12
CA TYR A 45 -14.30 31.73 6.90
C TYR A 45 -14.39 31.33 5.43
N GLN A 46 -15.50 31.66 4.79
CA GLN A 46 -15.72 31.36 3.38
C GLN A 46 -14.68 32.05 2.49
N ALA A 47 -14.43 33.34 2.70
CA ALA A 47 -13.50 34.12 1.90
C ALA A 47 -12.02 33.78 2.19
N ASN A 48 -11.68 33.52 3.45
CA ASN A 48 -10.29 33.37 3.88
C ASN A 48 -9.80 31.93 3.98
N PHE A 49 -10.69 30.96 4.15
CA PHE A 49 -10.36 29.54 4.28
C PHE A 49 -11.01 28.70 3.16
N PHE A 50 -12.33 28.54 3.15
CA PHE A 50 -12.99 27.56 2.26
C PHE A 50 -12.75 27.84 0.78
N ARG A 51 -12.92 29.07 0.28
CA ARG A 51 -12.73 29.39 -1.15
C ARG A 51 -11.31 29.13 -1.65
N LYS A 52 -10.31 29.19 -0.76
CA LYS A 52 -8.92 28.92 -1.11
C LYS A 52 -8.61 27.42 -1.20
N HIS A 53 -9.34 26.59 -0.47
CA HIS A 53 -9.05 25.16 -0.34
C HIS A 53 -10.03 24.26 -1.08
N THR A 54 -11.27 24.69 -1.30
CA THR A 54 -12.29 23.89 -1.97
C THR A 54 -13.29 24.71 -2.78
N LYS A 55 -13.91 24.07 -3.77
CA LYS A 55 -15.04 24.59 -4.56
C LYS A 55 -16.40 24.12 -4.02
N SER A 56 -16.41 23.12 -3.14
CA SER A 56 -17.61 22.55 -2.53
C SER A 56 -17.36 22.17 -1.08
N TYR A 57 -18.36 22.37 -0.24
CA TYR A 57 -18.39 21.93 1.15
C TYR A 57 -19.83 21.52 1.51
N SER A 58 -19.96 20.65 2.50
CA SER A 58 -21.27 20.23 3.00
C SER A 58 -21.75 21.19 4.09
N ILE A 59 -23.04 21.46 4.13
CA ILE A 59 -23.71 22.10 5.27
C ILE A 59 -24.72 21.10 5.82
N SER A 60 -24.54 20.70 7.07
CA SER A 60 -25.47 19.79 7.75
C SER A 60 -26.11 20.52 8.91
N MET A 61 -27.42 20.34 9.10
CA MET A 61 -28.16 20.97 10.19
C MET A 61 -28.89 19.91 11.02
N ARG A 62 -28.72 19.99 12.34
CA ARG A 62 -29.41 19.15 13.31
C ARG A 62 -29.63 19.97 14.57
N THR A 63 -30.88 20.07 14.97
CA THR A 63 -31.29 20.73 16.21
C THR A 63 -32.33 19.86 16.91
N ARG A 64 -32.40 20.01 18.21
CA ARG A 64 -33.43 19.50 19.11
C ARG A 64 -34.28 20.62 19.72
N ASP A 65 -33.81 21.87 19.68
CA ASP A 65 -34.55 23.08 20.03
C ASP A 65 -35.21 23.69 18.78
N ASP A 66 -36.54 23.82 18.81
CA ASP A 66 -37.33 24.44 17.75
C ASP A 66 -36.92 25.91 17.53
N GLY A 67 -36.52 26.62 18.60
CA GLY A 67 -36.06 28.02 18.49
C GLY A 67 -34.73 28.16 17.73
N ALA A 68 -33.87 27.16 17.80
CA ALA A 68 -32.60 27.13 17.07
C ALA A 68 -32.81 26.85 15.57
N VAL A 69 -33.89 26.14 15.19
CA VAL A 69 -34.24 25.87 13.79
C VAL A 69 -34.45 27.16 13.03
N ASP A 70 -35.31 28.04 13.55
CA ASP A 70 -35.64 29.32 12.91
C ASP A 70 -34.39 30.20 12.76
N TYR A 71 -33.56 30.27 13.80
CA TYR A 71 -32.28 30.98 13.77
C TYR A 71 -31.37 30.47 12.64
N PHE A 72 -31.18 29.15 12.52
CA PHE A 72 -30.32 28.59 11.50
C PHE A 72 -30.86 28.73 10.09
N ILE A 73 -32.18 28.65 9.89
CA ILE A 73 -32.81 28.87 8.59
C ILE A 73 -32.59 30.31 8.12
N ASP A 74 -32.78 31.29 9.00
CA ASP A 74 -32.55 32.71 8.69
C ASP A 74 -31.07 32.99 8.37
N LEU A 75 -30.17 32.41 9.16
CA LEU A 75 -28.72 32.50 8.96
C LEU A 75 -28.30 31.90 7.62
N LEU A 76 -28.75 30.69 7.32
CA LEU A 76 -28.42 29.96 6.11
C LEU A 76 -28.97 30.65 4.86
N THR A 77 -30.20 31.17 4.92
CA THR A 77 -30.79 31.98 3.85
C THR A 77 -29.93 33.20 3.55
N SER A 78 -29.46 33.88 4.59
CA SER A 78 -28.59 35.06 4.45
C SER A 78 -27.25 34.70 3.81
N VAL A 79 -26.59 33.63 4.31
CA VAL A 79 -25.30 33.12 3.80
C VAL A 79 -25.40 32.72 2.33
N LEU A 80 -26.38 31.88 1.97
CA LEU A 80 -26.51 31.32 0.63
C LEU A 80 -26.84 32.38 -0.44
N MET A 81 -27.61 33.41 -0.08
CA MET A 81 -27.92 34.51 -1.00
C MET A 81 -26.68 35.35 -1.36
N THR A 82 -25.68 35.36 -0.49
CA THR A 82 -24.46 36.17 -0.65
C THR A 82 -23.29 35.34 -1.22
N ALA A 83 -23.31 34.04 -1.00
CA ALA A 83 -22.30 33.09 -1.42
C ALA A 83 -22.34 32.82 -2.94
N LYS A 84 -21.65 33.64 -3.75
CA LYS A 84 -21.46 33.38 -5.19
C LYS A 84 -20.38 32.32 -5.45
N GLU A 85 -20.61 31.41 -6.41
CA GLU A 85 -19.66 30.37 -6.88
C GLU A 85 -19.44 29.15 -5.96
N MET A 86 -20.47 28.68 -5.26
CA MET A 86 -20.36 27.51 -4.38
C MET A 86 -21.34 26.40 -4.72
N LYS A 87 -20.85 25.16 -4.65
CA LYS A 87 -21.70 23.97 -4.59
C LYS A 87 -21.84 23.58 -3.13
N VAL A 88 -23.05 23.74 -2.61
CA VAL A 88 -23.41 23.42 -1.22
C VAL A 88 -24.35 22.23 -1.24
N GLU A 89 -24.02 21.19 -0.48
CA GLU A 89 -24.94 20.09 -0.17
C GLU A 89 -25.57 20.37 1.19
N ILE A 90 -26.90 20.49 1.23
CA ILE A 90 -27.64 20.80 2.46
C ILE A 90 -28.31 19.52 2.94
N ASN A 91 -27.82 19.00 4.05
CA ASN A 91 -28.39 17.81 4.68
C ASN A 91 -29.20 18.21 5.91
N VAL A 92 -30.53 18.20 5.76
CA VAL A 92 -31.48 18.43 6.88
C VAL A 92 -31.86 17.08 7.45
N HIS A 93 -31.38 16.78 8.66
CA HIS A 93 -31.53 15.46 9.25
C HIS A 93 -32.86 15.34 10.03
N ALA A 94 -33.95 15.11 9.30
CA ALA A 94 -35.19 14.57 9.84
C ALA A 94 -35.28 13.07 9.46
N ASP A 95 -35.17 12.19 10.46
CA ASP A 95 -35.51 10.76 10.42
C ASP A 95 -34.86 9.83 9.35
N LEU A 96 -33.74 10.22 8.74
CA LEU A 96 -33.00 9.35 7.81
C LEU A 96 -32.21 8.23 8.52
N PRO A 97 -32.16 7.00 7.96
CA PRO A 97 -31.36 5.91 8.50
C PRO A 97 -29.86 6.20 8.34
N THR A 98 -29.11 5.92 9.41
CA THR A 98 -27.65 5.93 9.48
C THR A 98 -27.02 4.93 8.50
N PRO A 99 -25.86 5.21 7.87
CA PRO A 99 -24.91 6.30 8.19
C PRO A 99 -24.91 7.48 7.20
N LYS A 100 -24.57 8.67 7.71
CA LYS A 100 -24.54 9.95 6.98
C LYS A 100 -23.15 10.17 6.36
N ASN A 101 -23.09 10.69 5.13
CA ASN A 101 -21.82 11.03 4.47
C ASN A 101 -21.39 12.46 4.81
N PHE A 102 -20.10 12.65 5.09
CA PHE A 102 -19.48 13.95 5.30
C PHE A 102 -18.41 14.20 4.23
N ASP A 103 -18.19 15.45 3.88
CA ASP A 103 -17.15 15.86 2.92
C ASP A 103 -15.83 16.17 3.64
N LEU A 104 -14.78 16.53 2.90
CA LEU A 104 -13.52 17.04 3.46
C LEU A 104 -13.68 18.35 4.24
N TYR A 105 -14.67 19.16 3.86
CA TYR A 105 -14.93 20.48 4.41
C TYR A 105 -16.41 20.56 4.76
N ASN A 106 -16.72 20.79 6.04
CA ASN A 106 -18.07 20.71 6.56
C ASN A 106 -18.39 21.93 7.43
N ILE A 107 -19.60 22.45 7.28
CA ILE A 107 -20.20 23.38 8.22
C ILE A 107 -21.35 22.66 8.92
N LEU A 108 -21.29 22.58 10.25
CA LEU A 108 -22.32 21.94 11.05
C LEU A 108 -23.10 23.00 11.82
N LEU A 109 -24.40 23.05 11.58
CA LEU A 109 -25.34 23.85 12.35
C LEU A 109 -25.93 22.94 13.43
N ILE A 110 -25.47 23.10 14.67
CA ILE A 110 -25.85 22.26 15.82
C ILE A 110 -26.25 23.14 16.99
N ASP A 111 -27.18 22.69 17.82
CA ASP A 111 -27.61 23.44 19.02
C ASP A 111 -27.01 22.94 20.34
N SER A 112 -26.48 21.72 20.33
CA SER A 112 -26.03 20.99 21.53
C SER A 112 -25.01 19.89 21.17
N TYR A 113 -24.28 19.41 22.18
CA TYR A 113 -23.47 18.19 22.07
C TYR A 113 -24.32 17.00 21.59
N GLU A 114 -25.55 16.86 22.07
CA GLU A 114 -26.41 15.76 21.64
C GLU A 114 -26.75 15.83 20.15
N ALA A 115 -26.96 17.02 19.59
CA ALA A 115 -27.17 17.17 18.15
C ALA A 115 -25.94 16.74 17.34
N LEU A 116 -24.72 16.98 17.84
CA LEU A 116 -23.49 16.46 17.24
C LEU A 116 -23.46 14.93 17.28
N THR A 117 -23.85 14.32 18.41
CA THR A 117 -23.91 12.85 18.52
C THR A 117 -24.99 12.23 17.62
N ASP A 118 -26.12 12.92 17.40
CA ASP A 118 -27.16 12.51 16.45
C ASP A 118 -26.67 12.57 14.99
N MET A 119 -25.78 13.51 14.68
CA MET A 119 -25.13 13.58 13.37
C MET A 119 -24.05 12.50 13.18
N ASP A 120 -23.33 12.16 14.25
CA ASP A 120 -22.24 11.18 14.31
C ASP A 120 -21.19 11.34 13.18
N PRO A 121 -20.50 12.50 13.08
CA PRO A 121 -19.36 12.62 12.14
C PRO A 121 -18.21 11.66 12.49
N GLY A 122 -18.17 11.15 13.72
CA GLY A 122 -17.15 10.21 14.18
C GLY A 122 -17.24 8.86 13.46
N PHE A 123 -18.45 8.42 13.11
CA PHE A 123 -18.65 7.23 12.28
C PHE A 123 -17.93 7.33 10.93
N HIS A 124 -17.96 8.51 10.31
CA HIS A 124 -17.31 8.77 9.02
C HIS A 124 -15.80 8.92 9.18
N ALA A 125 -15.34 9.69 10.17
CA ALA A 125 -13.94 9.92 10.46
C ALA A 125 -13.18 8.61 10.77
N GLN A 126 -13.81 7.64 11.44
CA GLN A 126 -13.17 6.34 11.71
C GLN A 126 -12.92 5.48 10.47
N ARG A 127 -13.64 5.73 9.38
CA ARG A 127 -13.59 4.91 8.16
C ARG A 127 -12.83 5.58 7.03
N ASN A 128 -12.48 6.84 7.19
CA ASN A 128 -11.82 7.65 6.18
C ASN A 128 -10.56 8.28 6.76
N ASP A 129 -9.48 8.25 5.99
CA ASP A 129 -8.17 8.77 6.41
C ASP A 129 -7.92 10.24 6.03
N PHE A 130 -9.00 11.01 5.89
CA PHE A 130 -8.87 12.41 5.50
C PHE A 130 -8.85 13.30 6.73
N SER A 131 -7.96 14.30 6.72
CA SER A 131 -8.00 15.40 7.70
C SER A 131 -9.18 16.33 7.38
N GLU A 132 -10.36 15.93 7.81
CA GLU A 132 -11.60 16.68 7.64
C GLU A 132 -11.58 18.00 8.43
N PHE A 133 -12.29 19.00 7.92
CA PHE A 133 -12.47 20.31 8.56
C PHE A 133 -13.93 20.53 8.93
N TYR A 134 -14.18 20.82 10.21
CA TYR A 134 -15.52 21.04 10.75
C TYR A 134 -15.63 22.44 11.37
N LEU A 135 -16.37 23.32 10.69
CA LEU A 135 -16.81 24.58 11.27
C LEU A 135 -18.18 24.36 11.92
N MET A 136 -18.24 24.33 13.24
CA MET A 136 -19.49 24.16 13.98
C MET A 136 -20.05 25.52 14.38
N ILE A 137 -21.36 25.69 14.25
CA ILE A 137 -22.05 26.94 14.55
C ILE A 137 -23.14 26.62 15.57
N LEU A 138 -23.02 27.24 16.75
CA LEU A 138 -23.97 27.14 17.85
C LEU A 138 -24.92 28.35 17.85
N PRO A 139 -26.17 28.19 18.32
CA PRO A 139 -27.09 29.31 18.51
C PRO A 139 -26.57 30.28 19.59
N PRO A 140 -27.09 31.51 19.67
CA PRO A 140 -26.68 32.48 20.68
C PRO A 140 -26.92 31.98 22.11
N VAL A 141 -25.92 32.11 22.98
CA VAL A 141 -25.98 31.64 24.38
C VAL A 141 -25.75 32.79 25.36
N THR A 142 -26.49 32.77 26.47
CA THR A 142 -26.32 33.72 27.58
C THR A 142 -25.52 33.14 28.74
N ASN A 143 -25.68 31.83 29.00
CA ASN A 143 -25.02 31.15 30.09
C ASN A 143 -23.64 30.59 29.71
N ARG A 144 -22.58 31.29 30.13
CA ARG A 144 -21.19 30.86 29.86
C ARG A 144 -20.79 29.54 30.50
N SER A 145 -21.30 29.20 31.69
CA SER A 145 -20.90 27.94 32.33
C SER A 145 -21.45 26.74 31.57
N HIS A 146 -22.69 26.83 31.10
CA HIS A 146 -23.30 25.85 30.22
C HIS A 146 -22.52 25.71 28.91
N LEU A 147 -22.19 26.83 28.24
CA LEU A 147 -21.41 26.82 27.01
C LEU A 147 -20.05 26.12 27.18
N MET A 148 -19.33 26.38 28.27
CA MET A 148 -18.03 25.73 28.51
C MET A 148 -18.17 24.21 28.73
N SER A 149 -19.27 23.77 29.35
CA SER A 149 -19.60 22.36 29.51
C SER A 149 -19.84 21.70 28.14
N GLU A 150 -20.75 22.28 27.34
CA GLU A 150 -21.07 21.81 25.98
C GLU A 150 -19.84 21.72 25.09
N LEU A 151 -19.02 22.78 25.06
CA LEU A 151 -17.79 22.79 24.26
C LEU A 151 -16.79 21.71 24.71
N SER A 152 -16.71 21.44 26.02
CA SER A 152 -15.85 20.38 26.54
C SER A 152 -16.29 19.01 26.03
N GLU A 153 -17.59 18.73 26.00
CA GLU A 153 -18.12 17.45 25.49
C GLU A 153 -17.96 17.34 23.97
N ILE A 154 -18.20 18.42 23.23
CA ILE A 154 -17.97 18.49 21.78
C ILE A 154 -16.51 18.19 21.45
N PHE A 155 -15.56 18.83 22.14
CA PHE A 155 -14.13 18.63 21.86
C PHE A 155 -13.61 17.28 22.36
N ASP A 156 -14.14 16.76 23.46
CA ASP A 156 -13.84 15.39 23.91
C ASP A 156 -14.29 14.35 22.88
N TYR A 157 -15.50 14.52 22.35
CA TYR A 157 -16.00 13.72 21.25
C TYR A 157 -15.09 13.83 20.02
N CYS A 158 -14.79 15.04 19.54
CA CYS A 158 -13.93 15.22 18.36
C CYS A 158 -12.58 14.52 18.54
N TRP A 159 -11.95 14.65 19.71
CA TRP A 159 -10.69 14.01 20.02
C TRP A 159 -10.77 12.48 20.07
N ARG A 160 -11.84 11.92 20.64
CA ARG A 160 -12.08 10.46 20.69
C ARG A 160 -12.13 9.81 19.30
N TYR A 161 -12.57 10.57 18.31
CA TYR A 161 -12.66 10.17 16.91
C TYR A 161 -11.53 10.75 16.03
N TYR A 162 -10.48 11.32 16.64
CA TYR A 162 -9.31 11.92 15.96
C TYR A 162 -9.64 13.07 14.99
N ILE A 163 -10.76 13.76 15.20
CA ILE A 163 -11.20 14.91 14.41
C ILE A 163 -10.47 16.17 14.91
N LEU A 164 -9.32 16.48 14.31
CA LEU A 164 -8.45 17.56 14.78
C LEU A 164 -8.92 18.96 14.35
N ASN A 165 -9.34 19.15 13.10
CA ASN A 165 -9.60 20.48 12.55
C ASN A 165 -11.04 20.92 12.82
N VAL A 166 -11.28 21.36 14.06
CA VAL A 166 -12.59 21.81 14.53
C VAL A 166 -12.50 23.24 15.02
N ASP A 167 -13.38 24.08 14.53
CA ASP A 167 -13.58 25.46 15.00
C ASP A 167 -15.07 25.64 15.31
N VAL A 168 -15.39 26.22 16.47
CA VAL A 168 -16.76 26.44 16.93
C VAL A 168 -17.02 27.93 17.04
N LEU A 169 -18.06 28.40 16.35
CA LEU A 169 -18.56 29.78 16.41
C LEU A 169 -19.80 29.84 17.28
N VAL A 170 -19.83 30.78 18.23
CA VAL A 170 -20.97 31.02 19.11
C VAL A 170 -21.07 32.49 19.44
N GLU A 171 -22.29 33.02 19.49
CA GLU A 171 -22.54 34.36 19.98
C GLU A 171 -22.80 34.33 21.49
N VAL A 172 -22.11 35.19 22.25
CA VAL A 172 -22.27 35.23 23.71
C VAL A 172 -22.76 36.59 24.18
N ASN A 173 -23.90 36.59 24.88
CA ASN A 173 -24.52 37.79 25.47
C ASN A 173 -24.77 38.96 24.50
N GLY A 174 -24.85 38.71 23.18
CA GLY A 174 -25.00 39.77 22.18
C GLY A 174 -23.79 40.69 22.04
N THR A 175 -22.63 40.30 22.59
CA THR A 175 -21.41 41.13 22.61
C THR A 175 -20.46 40.88 21.45
N GLY A 176 -20.78 39.88 20.61
CA GLY A 176 -19.98 39.46 19.45
C GLY A 176 -19.83 37.94 19.36
N ILE A 177 -19.17 37.49 18.29
CA ILE A 177 -18.88 36.06 18.05
C ILE A 177 -17.58 35.68 18.76
N GLU A 178 -17.66 34.62 19.56
CA GLU A 178 -16.51 33.95 20.15
C GLU A 178 -16.15 32.72 19.30
N LEU A 179 -14.86 32.56 19.01
CA LEU A 179 -14.32 31.44 18.25
C LEU A 179 -13.54 30.52 19.18
N TYR A 180 -13.95 29.25 19.24
CA TYR A 180 -13.36 28.23 20.09
C TYR A 180 -12.75 27.09 19.27
N THR A 181 -11.65 26.53 19.78
CA THR A 181 -11.07 25.27 19.32
C THR A 181 -10.41 24.56 20.51
N TYR A 182 -9.86 23.37 20.30
CA TYR A 182 -9.04 22.67 21.29
C TYR A 182 -7.67 22.32 20.74
N PHE A 183 -6.67 22.20 21.63
CA PHE A 183 -5.31 21.81 21.29
C PHE A 183 -4.93 20.55 22.09
N PRO A 184 -4.84 19.38 21.43
CA PRO A 184 -4.46 18.15 22.10
C PRO A 184 -3.07 18.24 22.74
N PHE A 185 -2.15 18.95 22.08
CA PHE A 185 -0.76 19.07 22.51
C PHE A 185 -0.42 20.52 22.83
N SER A 186 0.11 20.74 24.02
CA SER A 186 0.56 22.04 24.51
C SER A 186 1.73 21.85 25.48
N ARG A 187 2.44 22.92 25.83
CA ARG A 187 3.55 22.87 26.79
C ARG A 187 3.17 22.36 28.18
N GLU A 188 1.91 22.53 28.57
CA GLU A 188 1.43 22.24 29.93
C GLU A 188 0.60 20.96 29.99
N ARG A 189 -0.03 20.57 28.88
CA ARG A 189 -1.01 19.48 28.84
C ARG A 189 -0.88 18.67 27.55
N CYS A 190 -1.00 17.35 27.72
CA CYS A 190 -1.03 16.36 26.65
C CYS A 190 -2.41 15.72 26.55
N LYS A 191 -2.83 15.43 25.32
CA LYS A 191 -4.16 14.88 24.99
C LYS A 191 -5.32 15.71 25.61
N SER A 192 -5.17 17.04 25.64
CA SER A 192 -6.13 17.96 26.25
C SER A 192 -7.25 18.36 25.29
N THR A 193 -8.49 18.28 25.75
CA THR A 193 -9.70 18.63 24.99
C THR A 193 -10.35 19.93 25.48
N LEU A 194 -9.69 20.64 26.41
CA LEU A 194 -10.21 21.86 27.00
C LEU A 194 -10.49 22.95 25.95
N PRO A 195 -11.66 23.61 26.00
CA PRO A 195 -11.99 24.72 25.10
C PRO A 195 -11.00 25.89 25.22
N ILE A 196 -10.52 26.37 24.07
CA ILE A 196 -9.63 27.54 23.97
C ILE A 196 -10.26 28.55 23.02
N GLN A 197 -10.53 29.76 23.54
CA GLN A 197 -10.97 30.88 22.73
C GLN A 197 -9.79 31.46 21.93
N LEU A 198 -9.92 31.48 20.59
CA LEU A 198 -8.89 31.97 19.67
C LEU A 198 -8.89 33.49 19.51
N ASN A 199 -10.07 34.10 19.40
CA ASN A 199 -10.19 35.51 19.04
C ASN A 199 -10.01 36.49 20.21
N ARG A 200 -10.06 36.04 21.48
CA ARG A 200 -9.76 36.78 22.73
C ARG A 200 -10.01 38.30 22.67
N GLY A 201 -11.25 38.70 22.35
CA GLY A 201 -11.67 40.10 22.32
C GLY A 201 -11.52 40.83 20.98
N LYS A 202 -11.00 40.18 19.93
CA LYS A 202 -11.03 40.66 18.55
C LYS A 202 -12.23 40.11 17.79
N SER A 203 -12.71 40.85 16.80
CA SER A 203 -13.72 40.32 15.89
C SER A 203 -13.16 39.17 15.06
N VAL A 204 -13.96 38.12 14.82
CA VAL A 204 -13.59 37.02 13.92
C VAL A 204 -13.27 37.54 12.51
N THR A 205 -13.95 38.61 12.08
CA THR A 205 -13.72 39.23 10.76
C THR A 205 -12.35 39.88 10.59
N GLU A 206 -11.63 40.14 11.68
CA GLU A 206 -10.30 40.76 11.70
C GLU A 206 -9.18 39.71 11.80
N MET A 207 -9.52 38.43 11.93
CA MET A 207 -8.54 37.36 12.06
C MET A 207 -7.80 37.12 10.73
N SER A 208 -6.55 36.67 10.81
CA SER A 208 -5.80 36.26 9.63
C SER A 208 -6.23 34.86 9.17
N SER A 209 -6.05 34.55 7.89
CA SER A 209 -6.38 33.21 7.36
C SER A 209 -5.63 32.08 8.08
N SER A 210 -4.44 32.34 8.61
CA SER A 210 -3.63 31.37 9.37
C SER A 210 -4.13 31.11 10.79
N ALA A 211 -5.06 31.93 11.29
CA ALA A 211 -5.66 31.76 12.61
C ALA A 211 -6.96 30.94 12.57
N LEU A 212 -7.49 30.67 11.37
CA LEU A 212 -8.62 29.78 11.14
C LEU A 212 -8.08 28.36 10.94
N PHE A 213 -8.66 27.37 11.63
CA PHE A 213 -8.18 26.00 11.68
C PHE A 213 -6.66 25.90 11.92
N PRO A 214 -6.16 26.37 13.08
CA PRO A 214 -4.73 26.39 13.37
C PRO A 214 -4.15 24.97 13.37
N ASP A 215 -2.89 24.83 12.93
CA ASP A 215 -2.16 23.55 12.95
C ASP A 215 -1.93 23.09 14.40
N LYS A 216 -2.35 21.85 14.68
CA LYS A 216 -2.32 21.23 16.02
C LYS A 216 -1.26 20.14 16.19
N VAL A 217 -0.59 19.74 15.11
CA VAL A 217 0.33 18.58 15.07
C VAL A 217 1.74 18.94 14.62
N ARG A 218 2.04 20.23 14.46
CA ARG A 218 3.40 20.70 14.16
C ARG A 218 4.42 20.46 15.28
N ASN A 219 3.96 20.42 16.53
CA ASN A 219 4.80 20.23 17.71
C ASN A 219 3.97 19.60 18.84
N PHE A 220 4.46 18.51 19.41
CA PHE A 220 3.81 17.73 20.45
C PHE A 220 4.29 18.10 21.86
N TYR A 221 5.23 19.05 21.97
CA TYR A 221 5.73 19.62 23.23
C TYR A 221 6.26 18.60 24.26
N GLY A 222 6.82 17.48 23.79
CA GLY A 222 7.32 16.41 24.63
C GLY A 222 6.25 15.45 25.13
N CYS A 223 5.01 15.55 24.64
CA CYS A 223 3.96 14.60 24.97
C CYS A 223 4.32 13.19 24.52
N SER A 224 4.04 12.21 25.37
CA SER A 224 4.31 10.80 25.07
C SER A 224 3.25 10.22 24.12
N ILE A 225 3.72 9.55 23.08
CA ILE A 225 2.93 8.76 22.13
C ILE A 225 3.17 7.28 22.44
N MET A 226 2.10 6.49 22.50
CA MET A 226 2.19 5.05 22.73
C MET A 226 2.45 4.31 21.42
N ALA A 227 3.63 3.73 21.26
CA ALA A 227 3.97 2.91 20.10
C ALA A 227 3.83 1.41 20.42
N ILE A 228 3.44 0.61 19.43
CA ILE A 228 3.47 -0.85 19.53
C ILE A 228 4.66 -1.34 18.72
N LEU A 229 5.72 -1.78 19.39
CA LEU A 229 7.01 -2.08 18.78
C LEU A 229 7.58 -3.41 19.28
N TRP A 230 8.34 -4.09 18.41
CA TRP A 230 9.09 -5.30 18.72
C TRP A 230 10.40 -5.31 17.93
N ASN A 231 11.36 -6.14 18.34
CA ASN A 231 12.59 -6.34 17.59
C ASN A 231 12.33 -7.10 16.29
N VAL A 232 12.57 -6.45 15.16
CA VAL A 232 12.46 -7.02 13.82
C VAL A 232 13.51 -6.40 12.89
N PRO A 233 14.80 -6.73 13.08
CA PRO A 233 15.86 -6.24 12.20
C PRO A 233 15.66 -6.75 10.75
N PRO A 234 16.05 -5.98 9.73
CA PRO A 234 16.74 -4.68 9.80
C PRO A 234 15.79 -3.47 9.91
N TYR A 235 14.50 -3.67 10.19
CA TYR A 235 13.50 -2.59 10.19
C TYR A 235 13.48 -1.82 11.50
N VAL A 236 13.30 -2.52 12.62
CA VAL A 236 13.22 -1.92 13.96
C VAL A 236 14.06 -2.73 14.93
N THR A 237 14.98 -2.05 15.62
CA THR A 237 15.68 -2.53 16.80
C THR A 237 15.34 -1.62 17.96
N LEU A 238 14.84 -2.18 19.05
CA LEU A 238 14.46 -1.44 20.25
C LEU A 238 15.72 -0.93 20.98
N PRO A 239 15.62 0.20 21.71
CA PRO A 239 16.69 0.67 22.58
C PRO A 239 17.02 -0.38 23.65
N ASP A 240 18.32 -0.59 23.87
CA ASP A 240 18.89 -1.40 24.94
C ASP A 240 19.89 -0.56 25.74
N PRO A 241 19.47 0.02 26.88
CA PRO A 241 20.35 0.81 27.73
C PRO A 241 21.55 0.03 28.28
N GLU A 242 21.44 -1.28 28.48
CA GLU A 242 22.53 -2.11 29.02
C GLU A 242 23.67 -2.25 28.01
N GLN A 243 23.33 -2.26 26.72
CA GLN A 243 24.29 -2.28 25.61
C GLN A 243 24.68 -0.87 25.13
N GLY A 244 24.21 0.19 25.80
CA GLY A 244 24.45 1.58 25.43
C GLY A 244 23.68 2.05 24.19
N GLN A 245 22.71 1.25 23.71
CA GLN A 245 21.87 1.59 22.57
C GLN A 245 20.63 2.37 23.05
N LEU A 246 20.73 3.69 23.08
CA LEU A 246 19.65 4.55 23.59
C LEU A 246 18.58 4.92 22.53
N GLN A 247 18.84 4.65 21.25
CA GLN A 247 17.97 5.03 20.14
C GLN A 247 17.40 3.80 19.43
N TYR A 248 16.27 4.01 18.75
CA TYR A 248 15.66 3.00 17.89
C TYR A 248 16.55 2.77 16.67
N GLY A 249 16.97 1.52 16.45
CA GLY A 249 17.81 1.13 15.30
C GLY A 249 17.00 0.57 14.14
N GLY A 250 17.67 0.36 13.01
CA GLY A 250 17.05 -0.13 11.77
C GLY A 250 16.42 0.97 10.93
N MET A 251 16.00 0.65 9.70
CA MET A 251 15.48 1.63 8.74
C MET A 251 14.27 2.41 9.28
N GLU A 252 13.30 1.70 9.87
CA GLU A 252 12.09 2.31 10.42
C GLU A 252 12.33 2.89 11.82
N GLY A 253 13.30 2.36 12.58
CA GLY A 253 13.74 2.97 13.85
C GLY A 253 14.38 4.35 13.65
N GLU A 254 15.22 4.51 12.62
CA GLU A 254 15.77 5.82 12.26
C GLU A 254 14.69 6.80 11.80
N LEU A 255 13.69 6.31 11.05
CA LEU A 255 12.52 7.12 10.71
C LEU A 255 11.79 7.59 11.97
N LEU A 256 11.62 6.72 12.97
CA LEU A 256 11.00 7.09 14.25
C LEU A 256 11.81 8.16 14.98
N ASN A 257 13.14 8.02 15.04
CA ASN A 257 14.02 9.03 15.65
C ASN A 257 13.87 10.41 14.97
N LEU A 258 13.77 10.42 13.63
CA LEU A 258 13.54 11.65 12.86
C LEU A 258 12.18 12.27 13.16
N LEU A 259 11.12 11.45 13.29
CA LEU A 259 9.79 11.94 13.65
C LEU A 259 9.76 12.51 15.07
N ILE A 260 10.36 11.82 16.04
CA ILE A 260 10.55 12.28 17.42
C ILE A 260 11.21 13.66 17.43
N ALA A 261 12.34 13.82 16.72
CA ALA A 261 13.07 15.07 16.68
C ALA A 261 12.30 16.19 15.95
N LYS A 262 11.58 15.85 14.88
CA LYS A 262 10.87 16.84 14.05
C LYS A 262 9.59 17.35 14.70
N LEU A 263 8.82 16.45 15.31
CA LEU A 263 7.51 16.73 15.89
C LEU A 263 7.59 16.94 17.40
N ASN A 264 8.75 16.70 18.03
CA ASN A 264 9.02 16.94 19.45
C ASN A 264 8.02 16.20 20.35
N PHE A 265 7.96 14.87 20.22
CA PHE A 265 7.21 13.98 21.11
C PHE A 265 8.15 12.96 21.76
N ASP A 266 7.72 12.34 22.84
CA ASP A 266 8.41 11.21 23.46
C ASP A 266 7.70 9.90 23.11
N VAL A 267 8.39 8.76 23.16
CA VAL A 267 7.81 7.45 22.82
C VAL A 267 7.85 6.50 24.00
N ASN A 268 6.66 6.15 24.47
CA ASN A 268 6.47 4.94 25.26
C ASN A 268 6.10 3.81 24.33
N TYR A 269 6.63 2.60 24.55
CA TYR A 269 6.28 1.46 23.71
C TYR A 269 5.84 0.23 24.50
N THR A 270 4.99 -0.56 23.86
CA THR A 270 4.59 -1.88 24.34
C THR A 270 4.81 -2.91 23.23
N THR A 271 5.10 -4.15 23.62
CA THR A 271 5.37 -5.23 22.67
C THR A 271 4.15 -6.13 22.54
N PRO A 272 3.78 -6.56 21.32
CA PRO A 272 2.70 -7.51 21.11
C PRO A 272 2.88 -8.79 21.94
N PRO A 273 1.81 -9.29 22.59
CA PRO A 273 1.90 -10.49 23.41
C PRO A 273 2.24 -11.73 22.56
N ARG A 274 2.79 -12.76 23.20
CA ARG A 274 3.02 -14.10 22.61
C ARG A 274 3.83 -14.10 21.31
N ASN A 275 4.66 -13.07 21.10
CA ASN A 275 5.44 -12.89 19.86
C ASN A 275 4.55 -12.90 18.59
N GLU A 276 3.29 -12.42 18.70
CA GLU A 276 2.39 -12.28 17.55
C GLU A 276 2.85 -11.17 16.58
N GLN A 277 3.79 -10.31 17.01
CA GLN A 277 4.40 -9.26 16.21
C GLN A 277 3.33 -8.39 15.53
N ARG A 278 3.35 -8.31 14.19
CA ARG A 278 2.37 -7.55 13.38
C ARG A 278 0.93 -8.01 13.63
N GLY A 279 0.74 -9.32 13.79
CA GLY A 279 -0.56 -9.95 13.76
C GLY A 279 -1.16 -10.10 12.36
N LEU A 280 -2.36 -10.67 12.33
CA LEU A 280 -3.13 -11.03 11.15
C LEU A 280 -4.56 -10.52 11.25
N VAL A 281 -5.17 -10.27 10.10
CA VAL A 281 -6.61 -10.05 9.95
C VAL A 281 -7.22 -11.35 9.44
N MET A 282 -7.77 -12.16 10.34
CA MET A 282 -8.32 -13.46 9.99
C MET A 282 -9.65 -13.31 9.22
N SER A 283 -10.01 -14.29 8.40
CA SER A 283 -11.28 -14.27 7.62
C SER A 283 -12.54 -14.24 8.50
N ASN A 284 -12.44 -14.67 9.76
CA ASN A 284 -13.52 -14.60 10.74
C ASN A 284 -13.61 -13.22 11.43
N GLY A 285 -12.81 -12.23 11.02
CA GLY A 285 -12.72 -10.90 11.62
C GLY A 285 -11.87 -10.82 12.89
N THR A 286 -11.26 -11.92 13.33
CA THR A 286 -10.38 -11.91 14.50
C THR A 286 -9.07 -11.20 14.17
N LEU A 287 -8.69 -10.25 15.04
CA LEU A 287 -7.43 -9.53 14.97
C LEU A 287 -6.43 -10.10 15.98
N THR A 288 -5.15 -10.07 15.64
CA THR A 288 -4.04 -10.50 16.51
C THR A 288 -2.89 -9.48 16.49
N GLY A 289 -1.90 -9.65 17.36
CA GLY A 289 -0.67 -8.85 17.39
C GLY A 289 -0.88 -7.34 17.48
N ALA A 290 0.02 -6.59 16.85
CA ALA A 290 -0.01 -5.13 16.80
C ALA A 290 -1.27 -4.58 16.11
N ILE A 291 -1.78 -5.26 15.08
CA ILE A 291 -3.03 -4.86 14.39
C ILE A 291 -4.19 -4.81 15.38
N LYS A 292 -4.34 -5.83 16.23
CA LYS A 292 -5.37 -5.86 17.28
C LYS A 292 -5.20 -4.69 18.25
N MET A 293 -3.99 -4.50 18.78
CA MET A 293 -3.73 -3.48 19.79
C MET A 293 -3.99 -2.06 19.25
N LEU A 294 -3.66 -1.80 17.98
CA LEU A 294 -4.00 -0.53 17.31
C LEU A 294 -5.52 -0.37 17.11
N SER A 295 -6.20 -1.42 16.65
CA SER A 295 -7.66 -1.40 16.46
C SER A 295 -8.41 -1.16 17.78
N GLU A 296 -7.91 -1.72 18.89
CA GLU A 296 -8.41 -1.51 20.25
C GLU A 296 -7.95 -0.18 20.87
N LYS A 297 -7.27 0.69 20.11
CA LYS A 297 -6.72 1.99 20.56
C LYS A 297 -5.80 1.89 21.78
N SER A 298 -5.14 0.74 21.96
CA SER A 298 -4.14 0.52 23.01
C SER A 298 -2.76 1.09 22.66
N GLY A 299 -2.54 1.43 21.39
CA GLY A 299 -1.39 2.20 20.91
C GLY A 299 -1.82 3.22 19.87
N ASP A 300 -1.01 4.27 19.73
CA ASP A 300 -1.22 5.38 18.81
C ASP A 300 -0.53 5.13 17.44
N LEU A 301 0.60 4.38 17.41
CA LEU A 301 1.30 4.00 16.17
C LEU A 301 2.02 2.66 16.28
N SER A 302 2.41 2.07 15.15
CA SER A 302 3.26 0.88 15.11
C SER A 302 4.22 0.91 13.92
N LEU A 303 5.37 0.27 14.08
CA LEU A 303 6.40 0.06 13.06
C LEU A 303 6.83 -1.41 13.11
N GLY A 304 7.45 -1.88 12.03
CA GLY A 304 7.97 -3.23 11.92
C GLY A 304 7.66 -3.87 10.56
N CYS A 305 7.87 -3.17 9.45
CA CYS A 305 7.58 -3.66 8.09
C CYS A 305 6.11 -4.07 7.90
N PHE A 306 5.21 -3.10 8.04
CA PHE A 306 3.81 -3.28 7.67
C PHE A 306 3.66 -3.24 6.15
N ARG A 307 3.04 -4.28 5.59
CA ARG A 307 2.59 -4.30 4.19
C ARG A 307 1.22 -3.66 4.10
N SER A 308 1.05 -2.73 3.15
CA SER A 308 -0.26 -2.20 2.79
C SER A 308 -1.03 -3.24 1.98
N THR A 309 -2.04 -3.84 2.60
CA THR A 309 -2.90 -4.88 2.01
C THR A 309 -4.35 -4.46 2.19
N LEU A 310 -5.24 -4.97 1.33
CA LEU A 310 -6.66 -4.65 1.39
C LEU A 310 -7.25 -5.03 2.76
N GLU A 311 -6.91 -6.21 3.26
CA GLU A 311 -7.31 -6.74 4.56
C GLU A 311 -6.97 -5.77 5.68
N ARG A 312 -5.71 -5.33 5.75
CA ARG A 312 -5.24 -4.42 6.80
C ARG A 312 -5.85 -3.03 6.68
N SER A 313 -6.07 -2.54 5.46
CA SER A 313 -6.72 -1.23 5.23
C SER A 313 -8.17 -1.17 5.73
N THR A 314 -8.82 -2.30 5.99
CA THR A 314 -10.17 -2.31 6.59
C THR A 314 -10.18 -2.02 8.09
N VAL A 315 -9.04 -2.18 8.76
CA VAL A 315 -8.94 -2.08 10.23
C VAL A 315 -7.88 -1.09 10.71
N LEU A 316 -6.92 -0.73 9.85
CA LEU A 316 -5.84 0.19 10.14
C LEU A 316 -5.67 1.21 9.01
N THR A 317 -5.22 2.38 9.42
CA THR A 317 -4.75 3.42 8.53
C THR A 317 -3.23 3.33 8.35
N SER A 318 -2.76 3.33 7.11
CA SER A 318 -1.33 3.35 6.79
C SER A 318 -0.85 4.78 6.61
N SER A 319 0.39 5.05 7.04
CA SER A 319 1.10 6.24 6.57
C SER A 319 1.42 6.12 5.06
N LEU A 320 2.02 7.18 4.50
CA LEU A 320 2.55 7.14 3.15
C LEU A 320 3.62 6.05 3.03
N ALA A 321 3.50 5.23 1.98
CA ALA A 321 4.50 4.22 1.68
C ALA A 321 5.86 4.88 1.36
N PHE A 322 6.83 4.68 2.24
CA PHE A 322 8.19 5.23 2.10
C PHE A 322 9.21 4.22 1.60
N TYR A 323 8.85 2.93 1.55
CA TYR A 323 9.69 1.85 1.06
C TYR A 323 8.85 0.86 0.25
N GLN A 324 9.32 0.51 -0.95
CA GLN A 324 8.70 -0.50 -1.81
C GLN A 324 9.74 -1.52 -2.22
N THR A 325 9.37 -2.79 -2.15
CA THR A 325 10.23 -3.91 -2.56
C THR A 325 9.41 -4.94 -3.34
N ASN A 326 10.09 -5.71 -4.17
CA ASN A 326 9.50 -6.85 -4.85
C ASN A 326 9.57 -8.07 -3.94
N GLN A 327 8.53 -8.91 -3.97
CA GLN A 327 8.60 -10.22 -3.33
C GLN A 327 9.58 -11.08 -4.14
N VAL A 328 10.70 -11.45 -3.51
CA VAL A 328 11.71 -12.33 -4.11
C VAL A 328 11.59 -13.71 -3.46
N LEU A 329 11.60 -14.74 -4.30
CA LEU A 329 11.69 -16.12 -3.84
C LEU A 329 13.16 -16.54 -3.88
N ALA A 330 13.65 -17.01 -2.74
CA ALA A 330 15.00 -17.55 -2.64
C ALA A 330 14.93 -19.08 -2.73
N VAL A 331 15.86 -19.66 -3.48
CA VAL A 331 16.08 -21.10 -3.51
C VAL A 331 17.48 -21.32 -2.95
N LEU A 332 17.64 -22.34 -2.11
CA LEU A 332 18.96 -22.72 -1.63
C LEU A 332 19.84 -22.98 -2.86
N ALA A 333 21.04 -22.40 -2.90
CA ALA A 333 21.97 -22.56 -4.04
C ALA A 333 22.53 -23.99 -4.18
N LYS A 334 21.87 -24.99 -3.57
CA LYS A 334 22.28 -26.37 -3.55
C LYS A 334 21.89 -27.03 -4.87
N GLN A 335 22.84 -26.92 -5.80
CA GLN A 335 23.20 -27.79 -6.91
C GLN A 335 22.22 -28.95 -7.17
N GLU A 336 21.26 -28.76 -8.07
CA GLU A 336 20.75 -29.90 -8.84
C GLU A 336 21.93 -30.42 -9.69
N PRO A 337 22.43 -31.64 -9.42
CA PRO A 337 23.55 -32.16 -10.19
C PRO A 337 23.07 -32.45 -11.60
N TRP A 338 23.84 -32.01 -12.59
CA TRP A 338 23.62 -32.41 -13.97
C TRP A 338 23.68 -33.93 -14.07
N SER A 339 22.73 -34.53 -14.79
CA SER A 339 22.82 -35.94 -15.12
C SER A 339 24.01 -36.21 -16.04
N THR A 340 24.56 -37.42 -15.98
CA THR A 340 25.70 -37.80 -16.82
C THR A 340 25.43 -37.57 -18.31
N TYR A 341 24.20 -37.81 -18.78
CA TYR A 341 23.82 -37.59 -20.18
C TYR A 341 23.78 -36.11 -20.54
N GLU A 342 23.25 -35.26 -19.67
CA GLU A 342 23.23 -33.82 -19.91
C GLU A 342 24.65 -33.27 -20.01
N ILE A 343 25.56 -33.71 -19.13
CA ILE A 343 26.98 -33.33 -19.19
C ILE A 343 27.60 -33.72 -20.55
N LEU A 344 27.35 -34.94 -21.04
CA LEU A 344 27.90 -35.40 -22.31
C LEU A 344 27.32 -34.65 -23.52
N THR A 345 26.08 -34.20 -23.46
CA THR A 345 25.43 -33.44 -24.54
C THR A 345 25.65 -31.93 -24.46
N TYR A 346 26.04 -31.41 -23.29
CA TYR A 346 26.19 -29.98 -22.98
C TYR A 346 27.03 -29.19 -24.00
N PRO A 347 28.17 -29.68 -24.52
CA PRO A 347 29.03 -28.88 -25.40
C PRO A 347 28.37 -28.39 -26.69
N PHE A 348 27.34 -29.08 -27.20
CA PHE A 348 26.72 -28.76 -28.47
C PHE A 348 25.20 -28.67 -28.37
N ASN A 349 24.63 -27.70 -29.06
CA ASN A 349 23.18 -27.59 -29.19
C ASN A 349 22.63 -28.65 -30.17
N ILE A 350 21.29 -28.78 -30.18
CA ILE A 350 20.61 -29.74 -31.04
C ILE A 350 20.90 -29.52 -32.53
N TYR A 351 21.18 -28.29 -32.97
CA TYR A 351 21.49 -27.98 -34.37
C TYR A 351 22.85 -28.53 -34.81
N VAL A 352 23.86 -28.44 -33.94
CA VAL A 352 25.19 -29.02 -34.21
C VAL A 352 25.12 -30.54 -34.16
N TRP A 353 24.43 -31.12 -33.18
CA TRP A 353 24.24 -32.58 -33.10
C TRP A 353 23.48 -33.13 -34.31
N SER A 354 22.39 -32.49 -34.71
CA SER A 354 21.63 -32.90 -35.90
C SER A 354 22.41 -32.70 -37.20
N SER A 355 23.17 -31.61 -37.33
CA SER A 355 24.05 -31.40 -38.49
C SER A 355 25.14 -32.47 -38.57
N LEU A 356 25.77 -32.81 -37.44
CA LEU A 356 26.78 -33.88 -37.37
C LEU A 356 26.17 -35.22 -37.77
N LEU A 357 24.96 -35.53 -37.30
CA LEU A 357 24.23 -36.74 -37.67
C LEU A 357 23.93 -36.78 -39.18
N ILE A 358 23.52 -35.66 -39.77
CA ILE A 358 23.26 -35.56 -41.22
C ILE A 358 24.54 -35.76 -42.02
N PHE A 359 25.64 -35.06 -41.67
CA PHE A 359 26.93 -35.21 -42.34
C PHE A 359 27.54 -36.61 -42.15
N TYR A 360 27.18 -37.30 -41.07
CA TYR A 360 27.56 -38.68 -40.85
C TYR A 360 26.75 -39.66 -41.73
N LEU A 361 25.42 -39.53 -41.76
CA LEU A 361 24.54 -40.48 -42.43
C LEU A 361 24.45 -40.27 -43.95
N LEU A 362 24.47 -39.03 -44.43
CA LEU A 362 24.27 -38.71 -45.85
C LEU A 362 25.30 -39.39 -46.78
N PRO A 363 26.62 -39.35 -46.49
CA PRO A 363 27.61 -40.03 -47.32
C PRO A 363 27.49 -41.56 -47.28
N ILE A 364 27.15 -42.14 -46.13
CA ILE A 364 26.89 -43.59 -45.99
C ILE A 364 25.66 -43.98 -46.84
N PHE A 365 24.59 -43.19 -46.77
CA PHE A 365 23.39 -43.42 -47.55
C PHE A 365 23.63 -43.28 -49.06
N LEU A 366 24.38 -42.26 -49.48
CA LEU A 366 24.78 -42.08 -50.87
C LEU A 366 25.66 -43.25 -51.35
N ALA A 367 26.63 -43.67 -50.55
CA ALA A 367 27.47 -44.82 -50.86
C ALA A 367 26.63 -46.10 -50.99
N PHE A 368 25.60 -46.29 -50.15
CA PHE A 368 24.68 -47.43 -50.25
C PHE A 368 23.89 -47.42 -51.56
N ILE A 369 23.35 -46.27 -51.97
CA ILE A 369 22.66 -46.11 -53.25
C ILE A 369 23.61 -46.38 -54.42
N LEU A 370 24.80 -45.77 -54.42
CA LEU A 370 25.79 -45.94 -55.49
C LEU A 370 26.29 -47.37 -55.58
N HIS A 371 26.41 -48.09 -54.46
CA HIS A 371 26.76 -49.51 -54.46
C HIS A 371 25.73 -50.37 -55.19
N ARG A 372 24.44 -49.99 -55.17
CA ARG A 372 23.36 -50.67 -55.89
C ARG A 372 23.26 -50.26 -57.36
N LEU A 373 23.54 -49.00 -57.68
CA LEU A 373 23.33 -48.44 -59.01
C LEU A 373 24.58 -48.53 -59.91
N SER A 374 25.75 -48.15 -59.41
CA SER A 374 26.99 -48.17 -60.21
C SER A 374 28.27 -48.19 -59.36
N LEU A 375 28.98 -49.33 -59.39
CA LEU A 375 30.26 -49.48 -58.71
C LEU A 375 31.36 -48.54 -59.24
N ARG A 376 31.26 -48.11 -60.51
CA ARG A 376 32.20 -47.14 -61.10
C ARG A 376 32.09 -45.76 -60.45
N LEU A 377 30.87 -45.25 -60.22
CA LEU A 377 30.67 -43.96 -59.55
C LEU A 377 30.99 -44.05 -58.06
N LEU A 378 30.69 -45.18 -57.41
CA LEU A 378 31.10 -45.44 -56.03
C LEU A 378 32.62 -45.35 -55.86
N TYR A 379 33.38 -46.02 -56.72
CA TYR A 379 34.84 -45.99 -56.72
C TYR A 379 35.40 -44.60 -57.08
N PHE A 380 34.76 -43.86 -57.99
CA PHE A 380 35.18 -42.50 -58.33
C PHE A 380 34.97 -41.50 -57.16
N ILE A 381 33.78 -41.51 -56.56
CA ILE A 381 33.36 -40.54 -55.53
C ILE A 381 34.01 -40.84 -54.18
N PHE A 382 33.96 -42.10 -53.74
CA PHE A 382 34.39 -42.52 -52.41
C PHE A 382 35.63 -43.42 -52.42
N GLY A 383 36.13 -43.88 -53.57
CA GLY A 383 37.36 -44.68 -53.62
C GLY A 383 37.24 -46.08 -53.02
N ILE A 384 36.01 -46.59 -52.85
CA ILE A 384 35.70 -47.86 -52.16
C ILE A 384 35.02 -48.87 -53.08
N LEU A 385 35.08 -50.14 -52.70
CA LEU A 385 34.42 -51.25 -53.39
C LEU A 385 33.21 -51.78 -52.61
N HIS A 386 33.28 -51.75 -51.28
CA HIS A 386 32.22 -52.24 -50.41
C HIS A 386 31.70 -51.16 -49.47
N ILE A 387 30.37 -51.11 -49.27
CA ILE A 387 29.73 -50.15 -48.34
C ILE A 387 30.25 -50.26 -46.89
N ARG A 388 30.72 -51.46 -46.49
CA ARG A 388 31.32 -51.67 -45.16
C ARG A 388 32.57 -50.82 -44.96
N GLU A 389 33.38 -50.64 -46.00
CA GLU A 389 34.58 -49.80 -45.97
C GLU A 389 34.21 -48.34 -45.72
N MET A 390 33.11 -47.86 -46.32
CA MET A 390 32.58 -46.52 -46.02
C MET A 390 32.27 -46.34 -44.55
N ILE A 391 31.53 -47.29 -43.96
CA ILE A 391 31.13 -47.21 -42.55
C ILE A 391 32.39 -47.20 -41.68
N PHE A 392 33.28 -48.18 -41.81
CA PHE A 392 34.49 -48.25 -40.97
C PHE A 392 35.40 -47.03 -41.11
N MET A 393 35.62 -46.53 -42.33
CA MET A 393 36.44 -45.34 -42.52
C MET A 393 35.77 -44.07 -42.00
N TRP A 394 34.49 -43.87 -42.31
CA TRP A 394 33.77 -42.65 -41.95
C TRP A 394 33.59 -42.52 -40.43
N THR A 395 33.25 -43.64 -39.76
CA THR A 395 33.20 -43.71 -38.30
C THR A 395 34.58 -43.66 -37.67
N GLY A 396 35.59 -44.29 -38.30
CA GLY A 396 36.98 -44.25 -37.85
C GLY A 396 37.51 -42.83 -37.77
N ILE A 397 37.35 -42.03 -38.84
CA ILE A 397 37.78 -40.62 -38.87
C ILE A 397 37.04 -39.79 -37.82
N LEU A 398 35.73 -40.00 -37.65
CA LEU A 398 34.94 -39.33 -36.61
C LEU A 398 35.49 -39.57 -35.20
N LEU A 399 35.92 -40.80 -34.92
CA LEU A 399 36.45 -41.23 -33.62
C LEU A 399 37.99 -41.09 -33.50
N ALA A 400 38.63 -40.44 -34.47
CA ALA A 400 40.10 -40.31 -34.56
C ALA A 400 40.86 -41.65 -34.59
N GLN A 401 40.25 -42.69 -35.15
CA GLN A 401 40.87 -43.98 -35.41
C GLN A 401 41.45 -44.04 -36.82
N ILE A 402 42.33 -45.01 -37.05
CA ILE A 402 42.97 -45.23 -38.36
C ILE A 402 41.92 -45.67 -39.38
N ALA A 403 41.85 -44.98 -40.53
CA ALA A 403 40.95 -45.33 -41.63
C ALA A 403 41.63 -46.34 -42.57
N ILE A 404 41.07 -47.55 -42.67
CA ILE A 404 41.55 -48.61 -43.56
C ILE A 404 40.35 -49.16 -44.34
N PRO A 405 40.43 -49.32 -45.69
CA PRO A 405 41.55 -49.04 -46.59
C PRO A 405 41.72 -47.55 -46.93
N GLU A 406 42.86 -47.12 -47.48
CA GLU A 406 43.03 -45.73 -47.90
C GLU A 406 42.22 -45.41 -49.17
N PRO A 407 41.59 -44.21 -49.28
CA PRO A 407 40.83 -43.84 -50.47
C PRO A 407 41.76 -43.73 -51.69
N SER A 408 41.43 -44.49 -52.74
CA SER A 408 42.25 -44.64 -53.94
C SER A 408 42.15 -43.46 -54.91
N SER A 409 40.98 -42.80 -54.99
CA SER A 409 40.69 -41.68 -55.90
C SER A 409 41.05 -40.32 -55.30
N ASN A 410 41.55 -39.39 -56.12
CA ASN A 410 41.88 -38.02 -55.69
C ASN A 410 40.64 -37.24 -55.18
N PHE A 411 39.47 -37.46 -55.79
CA PHE A 411 38.23 -36.80 -55.36
C PHE A 411 37.74 -37.37 -54.01
N ALA A 412 37.85 -38.68 -53.81
CA ALA A 412 37.57 -39.31 -52.53
C ALA A 412 38.48 -38.78 -51.42
N ARG A 413 39.80 -38.71 -51.67
CA ARG A 413 40.78 -38.13 -50.74
C ARG A 413 40.39 -36.72 -50.30
N TYR A 414 39.94 -35.87 -51.22
CA TYR A 414 39.47 -34.53 -50.90
C TYR A 414 38.28 -34.55 -49.92
N ILE A 415 37.25 -35.36 -50.17
CA ILE A 415 36.08 -35.50 -49.29
C ILE A 415 36.50 -36.00 -47.90
N PHE A 416 37.35 -37.03 -47.83
CA PHE A 416 37.82 -37.58 -46.56
C PHE A 416 38.70 -36.60 -45.78
N VAL A 417 39.55 -35.81 -46.44
CA VAL A 417 40.33 -34.75 -45.79
C VAL A 417 39.41 -33.66 -45.23
N MET A 418 38.37 -33.27 -45.97
CA MET A 418 37.38 -32.30 -45.47
C MET A 418 36.62 -32.84 -44.24
N TRP A 419 36.24 -34.12 -44.26
CA TRP A 419 35.65 -34.78 -43.09
C TRP A 419 36.60 -34.86 -41.90
N LEU A 420 37.88 -35.17 -42.15
CA LEU A 420 38.92 -35.20 -41.13
C LEU A 420 39.11 -33.82 -40.50
N LEU A 421 39.20 -32.76 -41.30
CA LEU A 421 39.33 -31.39 -40.80
C LEU A 421 38.11 -30.97 -39.98
N LEU A 422 36.91 -31.22 -40.49
CA LEU A 422 35.65 -30.91 -39.79
C LEU A 422 35.56 -31.63 -38.44
N THR A 423 35.78 -32.94 -38.42
CA THR A 423 35.71 -33.75 -37.19
C THR A 423 36.84 -33.41 -36.22
N SER A 424 38.01 -33.00 -36.69
CA SER A 424 39.11 -32.52 -35.85
C SER A 424 38.74 -31.23 -35.10
N VAL A 425 38.18 -30.25 -35.81
CA VAL A 425 37.69 -29.00 -35.21
C VAL A 425 36.58 -29.31 -34.19
N LEU A 426 35.57 -30.09 -34.59
CA LEU A 426 34.45 -30.42 -33.71
C LEU A 426 34.90 -31.17 -32.44
N ARG A 427 35.80 -32.15 -32.55
CA ARG A 427 36.33 -32.86 -31.37
C ARG A 427 37.10 -31.93 -30.45
N SER A 428 37.93 -31.04 -31.00
CA SER A 428 38.71 -30.08 -30.20
C SER A 428 37.79 -29.10 -29.47
N SER A 429 36.76 -28.58 -30.15
CA SER A 429 35.75 -27.72 -29.53
C SER A 429 34.95 -28.46 -28.45
N TYR A 430 34.55 -29.71 -28.70
CA TYR A 430 33.84 -30.53 -27.73
C TYR A 430 34.66 -30.72 -26.45
N GLN A 431 35.93 -31.10 -26.58
CA GLN A 431 36.84 -31.29 -25.46
C GLN A 431 37.07 -29.98 -24.67
N ALA A 432 37.26 -28.86 -25.37
CA ALA A 432 37.45 -27.56 -24.73
C ALA A 432 36.21 -27.12 -23.93
N LEU A 433 35.01 -27.27 -24.48
CA LEU A 433 33.77 -26.91 -23.81
C LEU A 433 33.43 -27.84 -22.65
N LEU A 434 33.74 -29.13 -22.77
CA LEU A 434 33.57 -30.09 -21.68
C LEU A 434 34.57 -29.80 -20.53
N TYR A 435 35.80 -29.42 -20.86
CA TYR A 435 36.78 -28.95 -19.88
C TYR A 435 36.32 -27.65 -19.20
N ASP A 436 35.79 -26.67 -19.94
CA ASP A 436 35.19 -25.45 -19.39
C ASP A 436 34.07 -25.78 -18.40
N PHE A 437 33.17 -26.69 -18.76
CA PHE A 437 32.08 -27.13 -17.90
C PHE A 437 32.58 -27.69 -16.56
N PHE A 438 33.57 -28.58 -16.57
CA PHE A 438 34.12 -29.16 -15.34
C PHE A 438 34.96 -28.17 -14.52
N SER A 439 35.70 -27.27 -15.18
CA SER A 439 36.55 -26.29 -14.49
C SER A 439 35.74 -25.17 -13.83
N THR A 440 34.66 -24.73 -14.46
CA THR A 440 33.77 -23.68 -13.92
C THR A 440 32.66 -24.22 -13.02
N GLN A 441 32.54 -25.56 -12.89
CA GLN A 441 31.49 -26.23 -12.12
C GLN A 441 30.10 -25.66 -12.40
N LYS A 442 29.72 -25.58 -13.68
CA LYS A 442 28.45 -24.92 -14.07
C LYS A 442 27.27 -25.57 -13.36
N LEU A 443 26.51 -24.77 -12.63
CA LEU A 443 25.31 -25.20 -11.93
C LEU A 443 24.07 -25.00 -12.80
N ILE A 444 23.03 -25.79 -12.53
CA ILE A 444 21.71 -25.54 -13.12
C ILE A 444 21.21 -24.19 -12.58
N SER A 445 20.86 -23.28 -13.48
CA SER A 445 20.36 -21.97 -13.08
C SER A 445 19.04 -22.12 -12.30
N PRO A 446 18.86 -21.38 -11.20
CA PRO A 446 17.61 -21.38 -10.45
C PRO A 446 16.45 -20.89 -11.34
N PRO A 447 15.21 -21.29 -11.03
CA PRO A 447 14.04 -20.82 -11.76
C PRO A 447 13.94 -19.29 -11.66
N ALA A 448 13.85 -18.61 -12.80
CA ALA A 448 13.73 -17.14 -12.86
C ALA A 448 12.28 -16.67 -12.90
N THR A 449 11.35 -17.56 -13.26
CA THR A 449 9.92 -17.27 -13.38
C THR A 449 9.09 -18.21 -12.52
N LEU A 450 7.88 -17.76 -12.17
CA LEU A 450 6.92 -18.56 -11.41
C LEU A 450 6.56 -19.86 -12.15
N ASP A 451 6.40 -19.80 -13.47
CA ASP A 451 6.09 -20.97 -14.30
C ASP A 451 7.21 -22.03 -14.25
N GLN A 452 8.48 -21.58 -14.25
CA GLN A 452 9.61 -22.50 -14.09
C GLN A 452 9.63 -23.13 -12.70
N LEU A 453 9.23 -22.38 -11.67
CA LEU A 453 9.16 -22.88 -10.30
C LEU A 453 8.06 -23.95 -10.16
N ILE A 454 6.90 -23.73 -10.78
CA ILE A 454 5.78 -24.69 -10.85
C ILE A 454 6.21 -25.95 -11.62
N HIS A 455 6.77 -25.78 -12.82
CA HIS A 455 7.16 -26.92 -13.67
C HIS A 455 8.24 -27.78 -13.01
N ARG A 456 9.15 -27.18 -12.24
CA ARG A 456 10.19 -27.91 -11.50
C ARG A 456 9.70 -28.48 -10.17
N GLY A 457 8.45 -28.22 -9.77
CA GLY A 457 7.83 -28.84 -8.59
C GLY A 457 8.35 -28.33 -7.25
N TYR A 458 8.86 -27.10 -7.18
CA TYR A 458 9.32 -26.52 -5.92
C TYR A 458 8.15 -26.26 -4.97
N LYS A 459 8.44 -26.38 -3.66
CA LYS A 459 7.53 -26.00 -2.59
C LYS A 459 7.98 -24.70 -1.96
N LEU A 460 7.03 -23.85 -1.59
CA LEU A 460 7.32 -22.56 -0.97
C LEU A 460 7.24 -22.66 0.54
N VAL A 461 8.35 -22.40 1.22
CA VAL A 461 8.40 -22.27 2.68
C VAL A 461 8.21 -20.81 3.05
N VAL A 462 7.15 -20.50 3.80
CA VAL A 462 6.77 -19.12 4.12
C VAL A 462 6.32 -18.98 5.58
N THR A 463 6.50 -17.79 6.14
CA THR A 463 5.89 -17.41 7.42
C THR A 463 4.38 -17.22 7.26
N ALA A 464 3.61 -17.36 8.34
CA ALA A 464 2.16 -17.16 8.32
C ALA A 464 1.74 -15.78 7.76
N SER A 465 2.47 -14.72 8.13
CA SER A 465 2.26 -13.35 7.61
C SER A 465 2.51 -13.23 6.10
N THR A 466 3.51 -13.94 5.60
CA THR A 466 3.85 -13.94 4.17
C THR A 466 2.84 -14.79 3.38
N ALA A 467 2.41 -15.93 3.92
CA ALA A 467 1.36 -16.76 3.34
C ALA A 467 0.04 -15.98 3.17
N ASP A 468 -0.36 -15.23 4.20
CA ASP A 468 -1.52 -14.33 4.14
C ASP A 468 -1.40 -13.31 3.01
N SER A 469 -0.23 -12.68 2.88
CA SER A 469 0.06 -11.70 1.81
C SER A 469 0.05 -12.32 0.40
N MET A 470 0.42 -13.60 0.29
CA MET A 470 0.49 -14.34 -0.98
C MET A 470 -0.82 -15.07 -1.33
N SER A 471 -1.79 -15.12 -0.42
CA SER A 471 -3.03 -15.89 -0.57
C SER A 471 -3.83 -15.54 -1.85
N LYS A 472 -3.72 -14.29 -2.31
CA LYS A 472 -4.40 -13.77 -3.52
C LYS A 472 -3.62 -13.96 -4.82
N ILE A 473 -2.41 -14.54 -4.76
CA ILE A 473 -1.65 -14.85 -5.97
C ILE A 473 -2.35 -16.03 -6.65
N LYS A 474 -2.74 -15.89 -7.92
CA LYS A 474 -3.50 -16.91 -8.65
C LYS A 474 -2.90 -18.31 -8.56
N ALA A 475 -1.58 -18.46 -8.73
CA ALA A 475 -0.90 -19.75 -8.65
C ALA A 475 -0.96 -20.41 -7.26
N VAL A 476 -1.05 -19.59 -6.21
CA VAL A 476 -1.26 -20.05 -4.82
C VAL A 476 -2.72 -20.42 -4.61
N GLU A 477 -3.64 -19.59 -5.08
CA GLU A 477 -5.09 -19.80 -4.98
C GLU A 477 -5.54 -21.06 -5.74
N SER A 478 -5.01 -21.28 -6.94
CA SER A 478 -5.25 -22.47 -7.76
C SER A 478 -4.50 -23.72 -7.27
N ARG A 479 -3.69 -23.61 -6.21
CA ARG A 479 -2.84 -24.67 -5.65
C ARG A 479 -1.87 -25.28 -6.67
N GLU A 480 -1.43 -24.50 -7.64
CA GLU A 480 -0.36 -24.89 -8.57
C GLU A 480 1.00 -24.98 -7.85
N ILE A 481 1.15 -24.28 -6.73
CA ILE A 481 2.33 -24.33 -5.87
C ILE A 481 1.93 -24.68 -4.44
N GLU A 482 2.62 -25.65 -3.86
CA GLU A 482 2.42 -26.05 -2.46
C GLU A 482 3.10 -25.05 -1.51
N LEU A 483 2.33 -24.52 -0.56
CA LEU A 483 2.82 -23.62 0.50
C LEU A 483 2.95 -24.36 1.82
N LEU A 484 4.17 -24.35 2.37
CA LEU A 484 4.50 -24.83 3.70
C LEU A 484 4.57 -23.63 4.65
N MET A 485 3.48 -23.43 5.38
CA MET A 485 3.38 -22.36 6.38
C MET A 485 4.09 -22.79 7.67
N MET A 486 5.02 -21.96 8.13
CA MET A 486 5.76 -22.20 9.38
C MET A 486 5.56 -21.04 10.36
N ASN A 487 5.51 -21.37 11.65
CA ASN A 487 5.45 -20.40 12.75
C ASN A 487 6.86 -20.07 13.24
N ILE A 488 7.63 -19.43 12.38
CA ILE A 488 9.04 -19.05 12.59
C ILE A 488 9.23 -17.58 12.24
N SER A 489 10.32 -16.96 12.70
CA SER A 489 10.61 -15.58 12.33
C SER A 489 10.96 -15.48 10.83
N ASP A 490 10.85 -14.29 10.25
CA ASP A 490 11.11 -14.07 8.82
C ASP A 490 12.56 -14.47 8.44
N THR A 491 13.52 -14.40 9.36
CA THR A 491 14.92 -14.81 9.14
C THR A 491 15.16 -16.30 9.35
N ASP A 492 14.41 -16.94 10.25
CA ASP A 492 14.57 -18.38 10.54
C ASP A 492 14.08 -19.28 9.39
N VAL A 493 13.36 -18.72 8.41
CA VAL A 493 13.02 -19.46 7.18
C VAL A 493 14.28 -19.96 6.48
N TYR A 494 15.36 -19.15 6.49
CA TYR A 494 16.62 -19.53 5.85
C TYR A 494 17.31 -20.69 6.58
N THR A 495 17.30 -20.71 7.91
CA THR A 495 17.92 -21.80 8.68
C THR A 495 17.17 -23.13 8.46
N VAL A 496 15.84 -23.09 8.36
CA VAL A 496 15.05 -24.29 8.02
C VAL A 496 15.38 -24.83 6.63
N LEU A 497 15.59 -23.95 5.65
CA LEU A 497 16.01 -24.34 4.30
C LEU A 497 17.43 -24.94 4.30
N GLU A 498 18.35 -24.40 5.09
CA GLU A 498 19.70 -24.94 5.25
C GLU A 498 19.70 -26.33 5.92
N ASP A 499 18.84 -26.53 6.92
CA ASP A 499 18.69 -27.79 7.65
C ASP A 499 18.00 -28.90 6.84
N ASN A 500 17.19 -28.54 5.82
CA ASN A 500 16.46 -29.49 4.98
C ASN A 500 16.83 -29.36 3.50
N PRO A 501 18.10 -29.56 3.13
CA PRO A 501 18.58 -29.20 1.81
C PRO A 501 18.15 -30.14 0.67
N GLU A 502 17.47 -31.25 0.98
CA GLU A 502 16.95 -32.23 0.01
C GLU A 502 15.43 -32.14 -0.20
N LYS A 503 14.77 -31.19 0.48
CA LYS A 503 13.32 -30.93 0.40
C LYS A 503 13.08 -29.51 -0.06
#